data_AF-A0AAI8MBR9-F1
#
_entry.id   AF-A0AAI8MBR9-F1
#
_cell.length_a   1.000
_cell.length_b   1.000
_cell.length_c   1.000
_cell.angle_alpha   90.00
_cell.angle_beta   90.00
_cell.angle_gamma   90.00
#
_symmetry.space_group_name_H-M   'P 1'
#
loop_
_entity.id
_entity.type
_entity.pdbx_description
1 polymer ?
#
loop_
_entity_poly.entity_id
_entity_poly.type
_entity_poly.pdbx_seq_one_letter_code
_entity_poly.pdbx_strand_id
1 'polypeptide(L)'
;MIVRISALAALALAVAGAPARAADPRYPNWPCTQAKVPEISLAAVWAGPPLDDAEIKWKDDAKVTALVSKLSARKTPMDEAEKSVKEFLTGSAADKTANAKLLFAGLFDTLNAQRSLVMNGLERVSSKQREAADKIREEAIQLQTLQSATPRDDAKVEALSNELIWKTRIFEDRSKVVRFVCEVPTAIDQRLFALGRVIQQELE
;
A
#
# COMPACT_ATOMS: atom_id res chain seq x y z
N MET A 1 -17.88 0.50 65.17
CA MET A 1 -17.47 1.75 64.48
C MET A 1 -16.10 1.50 63.87
N ILE A 2 -15.99 0.97 62.65
CA ILE A 2 -16.08 1.67 61.35
C ILE A 2 -15.16 2.90 61.33
N VAL A 3 -14.10 2.84 60.51
CA VAL A 3 -13.75 3.74 59.39
C VAL A 3 -12.31 3.39 58.96
N ARG A 4 -12.18 2.45 58.01
CA ARG A 4 -11.75 2.65 56.60
C ARG A 4 -10.25 2.92 56.41
N ILE A 5 -9.52 1.83 56.18
CA ILE A 5 -8.21 1.78 55.51
C ILE A 5 -8.37 2.41 54.13
N SER A 6 -7.84 3.63 53.97
CA SER A 6 -7.82 4.32 52.68
C SER A 6 -6.61 3.82 51.89
N ALA A 7 -6.80 2.75 51.12
CA ALA A 7 -5.88 2.37 50.06
C ALA A 7 -6.05 3.39 48.92
N LEU A 8 -5.15 4.37 48.85
CA LEU A 8 -5.02 5.21 47.65
C LEU A 8 -4.52 4.32 46.51
N ALA A 9 -5.44 3.97 45.61
CA ALA A 9 -5.13 3.37 44.33
C ALA A 9 -4.36 4.36 43.46
N ALA A 10 -3.05 4.17 43.33
CA ALA A 10 -2.25 4.79 42.29
C ALA A 10 -2.56 4.10 40.96
N LEU A 11 -3.66 4.51 40.31
CA LEU A 11 -3.94 4.14 38.93
C LEU A 11 -3.04 4.99 38.03
N ALA A 12 -1.83 4.51 37.77
CA ALA A 12 -0.95 5.10 36.78
C ALA A 12 -1.64 5.06 35.41
N LEU A 13 -1.96 6.25 34.87
CA LEU A 13 -2.34 6.43 33.48
C LEU A 13 -1.15 6.04 32.58
N ALA A 14 -1.05 4.77 32.22
CA ALA A 14 -0.30 4.34 31.06
C ALA A 14 -1.14 4.63 29.81
N VAL A 15 -1.29 5.90 29.46
CA VAL A 15 -1.69 6.28 28.10
C VAL A 15 -0.48 5.95 27.22
N ALA A 16 -0.44 4.72 26.71
CA ALA A 16 0.44 4.35 25.62
C ALA A 16 0.03 5.19 24.41
N GLY A 17 0.65 6.37 24.27
CA GLY A 17 0.52 7.19 23.08
C GLY A 17 1.01 6.38 21.90
N ALA A 18 0.09 5.85 21.10
CA ALA A 18 0.43 5.47 19.74
C ALA A 18 1.04 6.73 19.09
N PRO A 19 2.24 6.65 18.48
CA PRO A 19 2.84 7.82 17.87
C PRO A 19 1.86 8.36 16.84
N ALA A 20 1.29 9.54 17.13
CA ALA A 20 0.53 10.31 16.16
C ALA A 20 1.54 10.80 15.12
N ARG A 21 1.78 9.98 14.09
CA ARG A 21 2.52 10.43 12.92
C ARG A 21 1.66 11.47 12.23
N ALA A 22 2.09 12.72 12.29
CA ALA A 22 1.47 13.79 11.52
C ALA A 22 1.42 13.33 10.06
N ALA A 23 0.24 13.38 9.45
CA ALA A 23 0.10 13.14 8.03
C ALA A 23 0.97 14.15 7.29
N ASP A 24 1.75 13.69 6.32
CA ASP A 24 2.52 14.58 5.46
C ASP A 24 1.54 15.52 4.73
N PRO A 25 1.61 16.84 4.92
CA PRO A 25 0.67 17.77 4.31
C PRO A 25 0.67 17.71 2.77
N ARG A 26 1.74 17.18 2.15
CA ARG A 26 1.84 16.99 0.71
C ARG A 26 0.96 15.85 0.21
N TYR A 27 0.61 14.90 1.07
CA TYR A 27 -0.17 13.70 0.74
C TYR A 27 -1.33 13.51 1.72
N PRO A 28 -2.31 14.43 1.74
CA PRO A 28 -3.39 14.45 2.74
C PRO A 28 -4.32 13.24 2.65
N ASN A 29 -4.33 12.53 1.51
CA ASN A 29 -5.14 11.35 1.27
C ASN A 29 -4.35 10.04 1.43
N TRP A 30 -3.10 10.07 1.88
CA TRP A 30 -2.33 8.84 2.07
C TRP A 30 -2.85 8.04 3.28
N PRO A 31 -3.32 6.78 3.11
CA PRO A 31 -3.99 6.04 4.19
C PRO A 31 -3.05 5.19 5.05
N CYS A 32 -1.78 5.03 4.67
CA CYS A 32 -0.86 4.08 5.31
C CYS A 32 -0.02 4.74 6.40
N THR A 33 0.39 3.95 7.39
CA THR A 33 1.22 4.42 8.53
C THR A 33 2.64 4.80 8.12
N GLN A 34 3.17 4.15 7.09
CA GLN A 34 4.45 4.49 6.50
C GLN A 34 4.33 5.76 5.66
N ALA A 35 5.36 6.62 5.66
CA ALA A 35 5.37 7.81 4.84
C ALA A 35 5.32 7.45 3.35
N LYS A 36 4.61 8.26 2.55
CA LYS A 36 4.55 8.06 1.11
C LYS A 36 5.90 8.39 0.47
N VAL A 37 6.52 7.39 -0.15
CA VAL A 37 7.70 7.57 -1.03
C VAL A 37 7.23 7.29 -2.46
N PRO A 38 7.05 8.31 -3.33
CA PRO A 38 6.34 8.14 -4.60
C PRO A 38 6.98 7.13 -5.55
N GLU A 39 8.30 7.16 -5.67
CA GLU A 39 9.05 6.39 -6.67
C GLU A 39 10.22 5.68 -5.99
N ILE A 40 10.57 4.49 -6.48
CA ILE A 40 11.76 3.77 -6.03
C ILE A 40 12.98 4.41 -6.68
N SER A 41 14.00 4.72 -5.88
CA SER A 41 15.28 5.19 -6.42
C SER A 41 16.03 4.03 -7.06
N LEU A 42 16.41 4.16 -8.33
CA LEU A 42 17.23 3.17 -9.03
C LEU A 42 18.52 2.86 -8.26
N ALA A 43 19.19 3.89 -7.74
CA ALA A 43 20.42 3.75 -6.96
C ALA A 43 20.22 3.01 -5.62
N ALA A 44 18.99 2.94 -5.11
CA ALA A 44 18.69 2.19 -3.90
C ALA A 44 18.55 0.67 -4.15
N VAL A 45 18.26 0.26 -5.39
CA VAL A 45 17.97 -1.13 -5.75
C VAL A 45 19.00 -1.75 -6.71
N TRP A 46 19.84 -0.94 -7.36
CA TRP A 46 20.81 -1.38 -8.34
C TRP A 46 22.23 -0.95 -7.97
N ALA A 47 23.09 -1.94 -7.74
CA ALA A 47 24.53 -1.78 -7.51
C ALA A 47 25.38 -2.35 -8.66
N GLY A 48 24.76 -2.77 -9.76
CA GLY A 48 25.48 -3.29 -10.93
C GLY A 48 25.93 -2.18 -11.89
N PRO A 49 26.45 -2.56 -13.08
CA PRO A 49 26.88 -1.61 -14.09
C PRO A 49 25.76 -0.64 -14.51
N PRO A 50 26.09 0.57 -15.02
CA PRO A 50 25.10 1.49 -15.56
C PRO A 50 24.15 0.80 -16.54
N LEU A 51 22.85 1.10 -16.47
CA LEU A 51 21.84 0.47 -17.32
C LEU A 51 21.91 0.96 -18.78
N ASP A 52 22.36 2.20 -19.00
CA ASP A 52 22.49 2.83 -20.32
C ASP A 52 21.19 2.68 -21.15
N ASP A 53 21.29 2.16 -22.37
CA ASP A 53 20.17 1.95 -23.29
C ASP A 53 19.25 0.78 -22.88
N ALA A 54 19.62 -0.02 -21.88
CA ALA A 54 18.81 -1.14 -21.42
C ALA A 54 17.45 -0.69 -20.85
N GLU A 55 17.36 0.53 -20.31
CA GLU A 55 16.11 1.13 -19.83
C GLU A 55 15.00 1.19 -20.89
N ILE A 56 15.41 1.26 -22.17
CA ILE A 56 14.51 1.34 -23.31
C ILE A 56 14.45 0.01 -24.06
N LYS A 57 15.63 -0.59 -24.33
CA LYS A 57 15.77 -1.75 -25.22
C LYS A 57 15.22 -3.06 -24.66
N TRP A 58 15.02 -3.17 -23.35
CA TRP A 58 14.48 -4.41 -22.76
C TRP A 58 13.10 -4.79 -23.34
N LYS A 59 12.32 -3.79 -23.80
CA LYS A 59 10.99 -3.97 -24.41
C LYS A 59 11.06 -4.58 -25.82
N ASP A 60 12.20 -4.43 -26.49
CA ASP A 60 12.42 -4.95 -27.85
C ASP A 60 12.82 -6.43 -27.82
N ASP A 61 13.30 -6.93 -26.68
CA ASP A 61 13.62 -8.34 -26.49
C ASP A 61 12.40 -9.10 -25.93
N ALA A 62 11.83 -9.97 -26.78
CA ALA A 62 10.66 -10.76 -26.43
C ALA A 62 10.92 -11.75 -25.28
N LYS A 63 12.13 -12.29 -25.15
CA LYS A 63 12.49 -13.22 -24.07
C LYS A 63 12.59 -12.46 -22.75
N VAL A 64 13.25 -11.31 -22.75
CA VAL A 64 13.35 -10.44 -21.57
C VAL A 64 11.97 -9.98 -21.15
N THR A 65 11.14 -9.48 -22.08
CA THR A 65 9.79 -9.00 -21.77
C THR A 65 8.91 -10.11 -21.17
N ALA A 66 8.94 -11.32 -21.74
CA ALA A 66 8.21 -12.46 -21.20
C ALA A 66 8.68 -12.84 -19.79
N LEU A 67 10.00 -12.84 -19.57
CA LEU A 67 10.58 -13.13 -18.26
C LEU A 67 10.21 -12.05 -17.24
N VAL A 68 10.35 -10.76 -17.57
CA VAL A 68 9.94 -9.63 -16.73
C VAL A 68 8.47 -9.75 -16.33
N SER A 69 7.59 -10.09 -17.28
CA SER A 69 6.16 -10.29 -16.98
C SER A 69 5.93 -11.45 -16.01
N LYS A 70 6.64 -12.56 -16.16
CA LYS A 70 6.57 -13.71 -15.24
C LYS A 70 7.08 -13.32 -13.87
N LEU A 71 8.29 -12.77 -13.81
CA LEU A 71 8.99 -12.41 -12.59
C LEU A 71 8.31 -11.27 -11.85
N SER A 72 7.57 -10.37 -12.50
CA SER A 72 6.84 -9.30 -11.81
C SER A 72 5.49 -9.76 -11.26
N ALA A 73 4.99 -10.93 -11.66
CA ALA A 73 3.68 -11.40 -11.25
C ALA A 73 3.69 -11.91 -9.80
N ARG A 74 2.81 -11.38 -8.96
CA ARG A 74 2.66 -11.82 -7.54
C ARG A 74 2.37 -13.31 -7.38
N LYS A 75 1.75 -13.93 -8.39
CA LYS A 75 1.42 -15.37 -8.38
C LYS A 75 2.65 -16.27 -8.57
N THR A 76 3.77 -15.73 -9.03
CA THR A 76 5.02 -16.48 -9.23
C THR A 76 5.79 -16.49 -7.91
N PRO A 77 5.92 -17.65 -7.24
CA PRO A 77 6.69 -17.80 -6.02
C PRO A 77 8.13 -17.27 -6.16
N MET A 78 8.72 -16.79 -5.06
CA MET A 78 10.03 -16.16 -5.13
C MET A 78 11.13 -17.17 -5.50
N ASP A 79 11.08 -18.38 -4.98
CA ASP A 79 12.00 -19.48 -5.30
C ASP A 79 11.97 -19.82 -6.80
N GLU A 80 10.79 -19.88 -7.41
CA GLU A 80 10.65 -20.08 -8.86
C GLU A 80 11.19 -18.88 -9.67
N ALA A 81 10.95 -17.67 -9.16
CA ALA A 81 11.41 -16.44 -9.78
C ALA A 81 12.94 -16.35 -9.78
N GLU A 82 13.58 -16.61 -8.64
CA GLU A 82 15.03 -16.66 -8.49
C GLU A 82 15.66 -17.73 -9.39
N LYS A 83 15.07 -18.93 -9.43
CA LYS A 83 15.53 -19.99 -10.34
C LYS A 83 15.48 -19.54 -11.81
N SER A 84 14.39 -18.90 -12.23
CA SER A 84 14.22 -18.42 -13.60
C SER A 84 15.25 -17.34 -13.97
N VAL A 85 15.65 -16.49 -13.01
CA VAL A 85 16.75 -15.52 -13.20
C VAL A 85 18.07 -16.25 -13.47
N LYS A 86 18.43 -17.22 -12.64
CA LYS A 86 19.68 -17.97 -12.77
C LYS A 86 19.77 -18.76 -14.07
N GLU A 87 18.67 -19.37 -14.49
CA GLU A 87 18.59 -20.09 -15.77
C GLU A 87 18.74 -19.14 -16.98
N PHE A 88 18.24 -17.91 -16.86
CA PHE A 88 18.36 -16.90 -17.91
C PHE A 88 19.78 -16.30 -17.98
N LEU A 89 20.43 -16.08 -16.84
CA LEU A 89 21.77 -15.49 -16.75
C LEU A 89 22.88 -16.54 -16.89
N THR A 90 22.89 -17.21 -18.04
CA THR A 90 23.91 -18.20 -18.42
C THR A 90 24.73 -17.71 -19.62
N GLY A 91 25.84 -18.39 -19.94
CA GLY A 91 26.70 -18.06 -21.08
C GLY A 91 27.97 -17.30 -20.69
N SER A 92 28.51 -16.51 -21.63
CA SER A 92 29.73 -15.74 -21.40
C SER A 92 29.51 -14.59 -20.41
N ALA A 93 30.58 -14.09 -19.78
CA ALA A 93 30.49 -12.96 -18.86
C ALA A 93 29.89 -11.70 -19.52
N ALA A 94 30.19 -11.48 -20.81
CA ALA A 94 29.63 -10.38 -21.59
C ALA A 94 28.11 -10.55 -21.80
N ASP A 95 27.68 -11.76 -22.17
CA ASP A 95 26.25 -12.06 -22.38
C ASP A 95 25.47 -11.93 -21.06
N LYS A 96 26.02 -12.46 -19.95
CA LYS A 96 25.43 -12.31 -18.62
C LYS A 96 25.24 -10.84 -18.25
N THR A 97 26.26 -10.01 -18.46
CA THR A 97 26.21 -8.58 -18.15
C THR A 97 25.14 -7.86 -18.97
N ALA A 98 25.08 -8.10 -20.28
CA ALA A 98 24.08 -7.50 -21.15
C ALA A 98 22.65 -7.94 -20.77
N ASN A 99 22.44 -9.24 -20.54
CA ASN A 99 21.14 -9.81 -20.17
C ASN A 99 20.68 -9.36 -18.79
N ALA A 100 21.58 -9.26 -17.81
CA ALA A 100 21.29 -8.76 -16.48
C ALA A 100 20.82 -7.30 -16.50
N LYS A 101 21.49 -6.44 -17.28
CA LYS A 101 21.08 -5.04 -17.46
C LYS A 101 19.66 -4.94 -18.02
N LEU A 102 19.36 -5.68 -19.09
CA LEU A 102 18.02 -5.69 -19.71
C LEU A 102 16.95 -6.22 -18.74
N LEU A 103 17.25 -7.34 -18.07
CA LEU A 103 16.32 -7.96 -17.14
C LEU A 103 16.01 -7.05 -15.96
N PHE A 104 17.05 -6.47 -15.33
CA PHE A 104 16.88 -5.58 -14.20
C PHE A 104 16.14 -4.31 -14.61
N ALA A 105 16.50 -3.69 -15.75
CA ALA A 105 15.81 -2.52 -16.27
C ALA A 105 14.31 -2.77 -16.44
N GLY A 106 13.94 -3.91 -17.02
CA GLY A 106 12.52 -4.27 -17.20
C GLY A 106 11.79 -4.57 -15.90
N LEU A 107 12.44 -5.23 -14.94
CA LEU A 107 11.88 -5.46 -13.61
C LEU A 107 11.67 -4.15 -12.84
N PHE A 108 12.65 -3.24 -12.90
CA PHE A 108 12.57 -1.93 -12.27
C PHE A 108 11.40 -1.13 -12.85
N ASP A 109 11.34 -0.95 -14.18
CA ASP A 109 10.25 -0.22 -14.85
C ASP A 109 8.88 -0.82 -14.50
N THR A 110 8.75 -2.14 -14.62
CA THR A 110 7.47 -2.84 -14.41
C THR A 110 6.99 -2.79 -12.96
N LEU A 111 7.84 -3.12 -11.99
CA LEU A 111 7.45 -3.17 -10.58
C LEU A 111 7.25 -1.77 -10.00
N ASN A 112 8.08 -0.80 -10.39
CA ASN A 112 7.91 0.58 -9.98
C ASN A 112 6.60 1.17 -10.54
N ALA A 113 6.24 0.90 -11.80
CA ALA A 113 4.95 1.29 -12.36
C ALA A 113 3.76 0.64 -11.63
N GLN A 114 3.85 -0.66 -11.32
CA GLN A 114 2.82 -1.36 -10.53
C GLN A 114 2.65 -0.74 -9.14
N ARG A 115 3.75 -0.40 -8.48
CA ARG A 115 3.74 0.27 -7.18
C ARG A 115 3.04 1.63 -7.27
N SER A 116 3.41 2.48 -8.22
CA SER A 116 2.78 3.80 -8.41
C SER A 116 1.28 3.66 -8.68
N LEU A 117 0.84 2.66 -9.46
CA LEU A 117 -0.58 2.37 -9.66
C LEU A 117 -1.32 2.02 -8.36
N VAL A 118 -0.72 1.15 -7.53
CA VAL A 118 -1.30 0.76 -6.23
C VAL A 118 -1.37 1.96 -5.29
N MET A 119 -0.29 2.73 -5.18
CA MET A 119 -0.23 3.91 -4.31
C MET A 119 -1.26 4.97 -4.70
N ASN A 120 -1.40 5.26 -5.99
CA ASN A 120 -2.44 6.16 -6.49
C ASN A 120 -3.85 5.60 -6.22
N GLY A 121 -4.03 4.28 -6.29
CA GLY A 121 -5.26 3.59 -5.90
C GLY A 121 -5.62 3.78 -4.43
N LEU A 122 -4.64 3.63 -3.54
CA LEU A 122 -4.81 3.82 -2.10
C LEU A 122 -5.27 5.26 -1.77
N GLU A 123 -4.69 6.26 -2.41
CA GLU A 123 -5.11 7.66 -2.21
C GLU A 123 -6.54 7.92 -2.68
N ARG A 124 -6.93 7.38 -3.84
CA ARG A 124 -8.31 7.49 -4.34
C ARG A 124 -9.31 6.83 -3.38
N VAL A 125 -8.97 5.65 -2.86
CA VAL A 125 -9.83 4.95 -1.90
C VAL A 125 -9.94 5.76 -0.61
N SER A 126 -8.83 6.27 -0.10
CA SER A 126 -8.79 7.11 1.11
C SER A 126 -9.63 8.38 0.96
N SER A 127 -9.52 9.10 -0.17
CA SER A 127 -10.36 10.27 -0.47
C SER A 127 -11.86 9.92 -0.38
N LYS A 128 -12.26 8.80 -1.02
CA LYS A 128 -13.65 8.32 -0.96
C LYS A 128 -14.09 7.92 0.44
N GLN A 129 -13.19 7.39 1.28
CA GLN A 129 -13.50 7.11 2.69
C GLN A 129 -13.75 8.40 3.47
N ARG A 130 -12.98 9.46 3.22
CA ARG A 130 -13.19 10.77 3.85
C ARG A 130 -14.55 11.35 3.45
N GLU A 131 -14.86 11.37 2.16
CA GLU A 131 -16.16 11.81 1.64
C GLU A 131 -17.33 11.00 2.23
N ALA A 132 -17.17 9.67 2.37
CA ALA A 132 -18.19 8.83 3.00
C ALA A 132 -18.37 9.17 4.49
N ALA A 133 -17.28 9.41 5.22
CA ALA A 133 -17.34 9.82 6.61
C ALA A 133 -18.01 11.19 6.78
N ASP A 134 -17.73 12.14 5.89
CA ASP A 134 -18.35 13.47 5.92
C ASP A 134 -19.87 13.37 5.69
N LYS A 135 -20.30 12.57 4.70
CA LYS A 135 -21.74 12.30 4.46
C LYS A 135 -22.43 11.64 5.65
N ILE A 136 -21.79 10.65 6.27
CA ILE A 136 -22.33 10.00 7.49
C ILE A 136 -22.52 11.03 8.61
N ARG A 137 -21.57 11.95 8.79
CA ARG A 137 -21.70 13.03 9.79
C ARG A 137 -22.84 13.98 9.47
N GLU A 138 -22.94 14.43 8.21
CA GLU A 138 -24.01 15.30 7.75
C GLU A 138 -25.39 14.65 7.97
N GLU A 139 -25.55 13.39 7.58
CA GLU A 139 -26.79 12.63 7.74
C GLU A 139 -27.13 12.36 9.21
N ALA A 140 -26.13 12.14 10.07
CA ALA A 140 -26.34 12.02 11.51
C ALA A 140 -26.89 13.32 12.13
N ILE A 141 -26.38 14.49 11.69
CA ILE A 141 -26.90 15.80 12.11
C ILE A 141 -28.33 16.02 11.59
N GLN A 142 -28.61 15.64 10.34
CA GLN A 142 -29.96 15.71 9.78
C GLN A 142 -30.95 14.81 10.55
N LEU A 143 -30.53 13.59 10.92
CA LEU A 143 -31.34 12.68 11.73
C LEU A 143 -31.67 13.31 13.09
N GLN A 144 -30.69 13.92 13.76
CA GLN A 144 -30.92 14.63 15.02
C GLN A 144 -31.90 15.81 14.86
N THR A 145 -31.82 16.52 13.74
CA THR A 145 -32.75 17.61 13.41
C THR A 145 -34.18 17.09 13.21
N LEU A 146 -34.36 16.00 12.45
CA LEU A 146 -35.67 15.37 12.26
C LEU A 146 -36.26 14.83 13.57
N GLN A 147 -35.42 14.25 14.44
CA GLN A 147 -35.83 13.73 15.74
C GLN A 147 -36.30 14.83 16.71
N SER A 148 -35.79 16.05 16.57
CA SER A 148 -36.13 17.22 17.41
C SER A 148 -37.22 18.13 16.83
N ALA A 149 -37.67 17.86 15.60
CA ALA A 149 -38.74 18.63 14.96
C ALA A 149 -40.09 18.43 15.65
N THR A 150 -40.93 19.48 15.64
CA THR A 150 -42.30 19.46 16.18
C THR A 150 -43.27 20.04 15.13
N PRO A 151 -44.24 19.26 14.61
CA PRO A 151 -44.44 17.84 14.86
C PRO A 151 -43.31 16.97 14.27
N ARG A 152 -43.04 15.82 14.90
CA ARG A 152 -42.04 14.85 14.45
C ARG A 152 -42.58 14.02 13.29
N ASP A 153 -41.75 13.80 12.27
CA ASP A 153 -42.06 12.93 11.12
C ASP A 153 -41.37 11.57 11.28
N ASP A 154 -42.07 10.64 11.93
CA ASP A 154 -41.52 9.32 12.32
C ASP A 154 -41.08 8.48 11.12
N ALA A 155 -41.79 8.60 9.99
CA ALA A 155 -41.46 7.86 8.77
C ALA A 155 -40.11 8.33 8.19
N LYS A 156 -39.85 9.64 8.18
CA LYS A 156 -38.55 10.17 7.74
C LYS A 156 -37.42 9.82 8.71
N VAL A 157 -37.69 9.85 10.02
CA VAL A 157 -36.72 9.45 11.04
C VAL A 157 -36.31 7.99 10.85
N GLU A 158 -37.27 7.09 10.67
CA GLU A 158 -36.99 5.66 10.48
C GLU A 158 -36.21 5.41 9.18
N ALA A 159 -36.63 6.02 8.07
CA ALA A 159 -35.96 5.88 6.78
C ALA A 159 -34.49 6.31 6.84
N LEU A 160 -34.21 7.50 7.38
CA LEU A 160 -32.84 8.03 7.47
C LEU A 160 -32.00 7.24 8.49
N SER A 161 -32.59 6.78 9.60
CA SER A 161 -31.91 5.93 10.57
C SER A 161 -31.44 4.61 9.95
N ASN A 162 -32.31 3.94 9.19
CA ASN A 162 -31.96 2.69 8.51
C ASN A 162 -30.86 2.89 7.45
N GLU A 163 -30.94 3.98 6.68
CA GLU A 163 -29.92 4.33 5.70
C GLU A 163 -28.55 4.59 6.37
N LEU A 164 -28.54 5.33 7.48
CA LEU A 164 -27.32 5.67 8.22
C LEU A 164 -26.65 4.43 8.81
N ILE A 165 -27.43 3.49 9.38
CA ILE A 165 -26.90 2.21 9.89
C ILE A 165 -26.19 1.45 8.77
N TRP A 166 -26.81 1.36 7.60
CA TRP A 166 -26.25 0.65 6.45
C TRP A 166 -24.95 1.30 5.94
N LYS A 167 -24.96 2.63 5.77
CA LYS A 167 -23.77 3.38 5.33
C LYS A 167 -22.62 3.27 6.33
N THR A 168 -22.91 3.37 7.62
CA THR A 168 -21.91 3.26 8.69
C THR A 168 -21.26 1.88 8.67
N ARG A 169 -22.06 0.80 8.55
CA ARG A 169 -21.53 -0.55 8.42
C ARG A 169 -20.61 -0.71 7.20
N ILE A 170 -21.03 -0.22 6.03
CA ILE A 170 -20.19 -0.27 4.82
C ILE A 170 -18.88 0.50 5.02
N PHE A 171 -18.94 1.68 5.64
CA PHE A 171 -17.77 2.50 5.92
C PHE A 171 -16.78 1.79 6.84
N GLU A 172 -17.26 1.19 7.93
CA GLU A 172 -16.43 0.46 8.88
C GLU A 172 -15.77 -0.78 8.24
N ASP A 173 -16.53 -1.55 7.46
CA ASP A 173 -16.01 -2.74 6.78
C ASP A 173 -14.93 -2.36 5.76
N ARG A 174 -15.14 -1.29 4.99
CA ARG A 174 -14.11 -0.78 4.06
C ARG A 174 -12.88 -0.25 4.77
N SER A 175 -13.06 0.45 5.89
CA SER A 175 -11.95 0.99 6.69
C SER A 175 -11.03 -0.10 7.24
N LYS A 176 -11.57 -1.27 7.58
CA LYS A 176 -10.77 -2.45 7.99
C LYS A 176 -9.90 -2.98 6.85
N VAL A 177 -10.44 -3.06 5.63
CA VAL A 177 -9.74 -3.60 4.46
C VAL A 177 -8.56 -2.73 4.05
N VAL A 178 -8.72 -1.40 4.07
CA VAL A 178 -7.67 -0.45 3.63
C VAL A 178 -6.33 -0.69 4.34
N ARG A 179 -6.35 -1.09 5.62
CA ARG A 179 -5.14 -1.38 6.39
C ARG A 179 -4.30 -2.51 5.80
N PHE A 180 -4.95 -3.57 5.31
CA PHE A 180 -4.25 -4.71 4.71
C PHE A 180 -3.68 -4.40 3.34
N VAL A 181 -4.32 -3.47 2.60
CA VAL A 181 -3.85 -3.08 1.26
C VAL A 181 -2.55 -2.27 1.33
N CYS A 182 -2.25 -1.65 2.48
CA CYS A 182 -0.98 -0.97 2.71
C CYS A 182 0.26 -1.89 2.67
N GLU A 183 0.08 -3.21 2.75
CA GLU A 183 1.19 -4.17 2.60
C GLU A 183 1.55 -4.44 1.12
N VAL A 184 0.67 -4.07 0.18
CA VAL A 184 0.89 -4.36 -1.25
C VAL A 184 2.10 -3.61 -1.81
N PRO A 185 2.30 -2.30 -1.58
CA PRO A 185 3.53 -1.61 -1.99
C PRO A 185 4.78 -2.25 -1.38
N THR A 186 4.75 -2.60 -0.09
CA THR A 186 5.87 -3.27 0.60
C THR A 186 6.23 -4.59 -0.08
N ALA A 187 5.24 -5.40 -0.46
CA ALA A 187 5.47 -6.67 -1.13
C ALA A 187 6.07 -6.49 -2.55
N ILE A 188 5.69 -5.43 -3.27
CA ILE A 188 6.28 -5.08 -4.56
C ILE A 188 7.74 -4.67 -4.38
N ASP A 189 8.03 -3.83 -3.38
CA ASP A 189 9.39 -3.39 -3.05
C ASP A 189 10.27 -4.59 -2.71
N GLN A 190 9.84 -5.45 -1.78
CA GLN A 190 10.56 -6.66 -1.39
C GLN A 190 10.88 -7.56 -2.60
N ARG A 191 9.95 -7.69 -3.54
CA ARG A 191 10.15 -8.48 -4.76
C ARG A 191 11.20 -7.88 -5.67
N LEU A 192 11.15 -6.57 -5.92
CA LEU A 192 12.16 -5.88 -6.72
C LEU A 192 13.55 -6.01 -6.09
N PHE A 193 13.66 -5.79 -4.77
CA PHE A 193 14.92 -5.91 -4.04
C PHE A 193 15.49 -7.34 -4.08
N ALA A 194 14.65 -8.36 -3.87
CA ALA A 194 15.08 -9.75 -3.91
C ALA A 194 15.60 -10.14 -5.30
N LEU A 195 14.85 -9.83 -6.36
CA LEU A 195 15.26 -10.12 -7.74
C LEU A 195 16.50 -9.32 -8.14
N GLY A 196 16.58 -8.04 -7.75
CA GLY A 196 17.75 -7.20 -7.99
C GLY A 196 19.02 -7.77 -7.37
N ARG A 197 18.93 -8.28 -6.14
CA ARG A 197 20.05 -8.95 -5.46
C ARG A 197 20.47 -10.23 -6.17
N VAL A 198 19.52 -11.06 -6.60
CA VAL A 198 19.83 -12.30 -7.33
C VAL A 198 20.53 -12.00 -8.65
N ILE A 199 20.07 -10.99 -9.39
CA ILE A 199 20.71 -10.56 -10.64
C ILE A 199 22.14 -10.06 -10.37
N GLN A 200 22.36 -9.30 -9.30
CA GLN A 200 23.70 -8.81 -8.92
C GLN A 200 24.64 -9.96 -8.56
N GLN A 201 24.16 -10.96 -7.81
CA GLN A 201 24.94 -12.14 -7.44
C GLN A 201 25.39 -12.97 -8.65
N GLU A 202 24.62 -12.98 -9.74
CA GLU A 202 25.00 -13.68 -10.97
C GLU A 202 25.99 -12.90 -11.85
N LEU A 203 26.26 -11.63 -11.51
CA LEU A 203 27.28 -10.79 -12.15
C LEU A 203 28.64 -10.83 -11.45
N GLU A 204 28.68 -11.24 -10.18
CA GLU A 204 29.91 -11.49 -9.41
C GLU A 204 30.59 -12.80 -9.85
#